data_AF-A0A3S4X6W5-F1
#
_entry.id   AF-A0A3S4X6W5-F1
#
_cell.length_a   1.000
_cell.length_b   1.000
_cell.length_c   1.000
_cell.angle_alpha   90.00
_cell.angle_beta   90.00
_cell.angle_gamma   90.00
#
_symmetry.space_group_name_H-M   'P 1'
#
loop_
_entity.id
_entity.type
_entity.pdbx_description
1 polymer ?
#
loop_
_entity_poly.entity_id
_entity_poly.type
_entity_poly.pdbx_seq_one_letter_code
_entity_poly.pdbx_strand_id
1 'polypeptide(L)'
;MQMGAVPGKDFLCVATPGSEDYFIYGTDSFTILQQSGNATAIEAQRHLADVLMDPDFQRRFNQFKGSIPARTDIDMSTFDVCAQKAAKLFKSAGAADHLLPSMTHSMAVDVQTKEVFFRVLNDFFTYPDMSAKQAVAQLNTALIAVKGL
;
A
#
# COMPACT_ATOMS: atom_id res chain seq x y z
N MET A 1 -8.39 2.92 11.71
CA MET A 1 -9.14 4.11 12.15
C MET A 1 -9.73 3.81 13.51
N GLN A 2 -9.64 4.74 14.46
CA GLN A 2 -10.33 4.61 15.74
C GLN A 2 -11.84 4.68 15.45
N MET A 3 -12.61 3.66 15.85
CA MET A 3 -14.04 3.62 15.62
C MET A 3 -14.69 4.89 16.17
N GLY A 4 -15.34 5.67 15.30
CA GLY A 4 -16.05 6.91 15.66
C GLY A 4 -15.24 8.21 15.59
N ALA A 5 -13.94 8.19 15.30
CA ALA A 5 -13.17 9.42 15.12
C ALA A 5 -13.46 10.07 13.75
N VAL A 6 -13.65 11.39 13.74
CA VAL A 6 -14.00 12.18 12.56
C VAL A 6 -12.75 12.83 11.94
N PRO A 7 -12.34 12.46 10.71
CA PRO A 7 -11.21 13.10 10.05
C PRO A 7 -11.48 14.59 9.79
N GLY A 8 -10.48 15.43 10.04
CA GLY A 8 -10.58 16.89 9.96
C GLY A 8 -11.11 17.56 11.24
N LYS A 9 -11.59 16.78 12.22
CA LYS A 9 -11.99 17.27 13.54
C LYS A 9 -11.17 16.63 14.65
N ASP A 10 -11.22 15.30 14.75
CA ASP A 10 -10.58 14.54 15.83
C ASP A 10 -9.15 14.13 15.46
N PHE A 11 -8.85 14.05 14.17
CA PHE A 11 -7.50 13.80 13.65
C PHE A 11 -7.28 14.45 12.29
N LEU A 12 -6.00 14.63 11.94
CA LEU A 12 -5.57 15.13 10.63
C LEU A 12 -4.87 14.03 9.84
N CYS A 13 -5.05 14.09 8.52
CA CYS A 13 -4.29 13.31 7.54
C CYS A 13 -3.43 14.30 6.75
N VAL A 14 -2.12 14.23 7.02
CA VAL A 14 -1.10 15.06 6.39
C VAL A 14 -0.01 14.15 5.85
N ALA A 15 0.64 14.57 4.77
CA ALA A 15 1.80 13.87 4.26
C ALA A 15 2.93 13.89 5.32
N THR A 16 3.80 12.88 5.28
CA THR A 16 5.04 12.93 6.03
C THR A 16 5.84 14.16 5.57
N PRO A 17 6.44 14.94 6.48
CA PRO A 17 7.19 16.13 6.11
C PRO A 17 8.24 15.84 5.02
N GLY A 18 8.23 16.64 3.95
CA GLY A 18 9.13 16.47 2.80
C GLY A 18 8.64 15.45 1.75
N SER A 19 7.46 14.87 1.91
CA SER A 19 6.84 13.96 0.94
C SER A 19 5.50 14.48 0.40
N GLU A 20 5.26 15.79 0.45
CA GLU A 20 3.96 16.40 0.15
C GLU A 20 3.48 16.13 -1.28
N ASP A 21 4.41 16.04 -2.23
CA ASP A 21 4.13 15.78 -3.65
C ASP A 21 4.23 14.30 -4.03
N TYR A 22 4.58 13.42 -3.08
CA TYR A 22 4.77 11.99 -3.32
C TYR A 22 3.60 11.17 -2.81
N PHE A 23 3.19 10.19 -3.60
CA PHE A 23 2.22 9.18 -3.19
C PHE A 23 2.89 7.82 -3.19
N ILE A 24 3.22 7.31 -2.00
CA ILE A 24 3.77 5.97 -1.84
C ILE A 24 2.61 4.97 -1.71
N TYR A 25 2.30 4.24 -2.78
CA TYR A 25 1.12 3.39 -2.83
C TYR A 25 1.38 1.96 -2.33
N GLY A 26 0.35 1.39 -1.72
CA GLY A 26 0.17 -0.05 -1.50
C GLY A 26 -1.17 -0.46 -2.10
N THR A 27 -1.23 -1.65 -2.71
CA THR A 27 -2.46 -2.17 -3.32
C THR A 27 -2.78 -3.55 -2.76
N ASP A 28 -3.95 -3.68 -2.15
CA ASP A 28 -4.49 -4.99 -1.77
C ASP A 28 -5.05 -5.67 -3.03
N SER A 29 -4.62 -6.88 -3.33
CA SER A 29 -5.06 -7.64 -4.51
C SER A 29 -5.51 -9.05 -4.16
N PHE A 30 -6.46 -9.57 -4.93
CA PHE A 30 -6.91 -10.96 -4.85
C PHE A 30 -6.36 -11.73 -6.06
N THR A 31 -5.47 -12.69 -5.80
CA THR A 31 -4.96 -13.59 -6.84
C THR A 31 -5.90 -14.78 -6.99
N ILE A 32 -6.51 -14.90 -8.16
CA ILE A 32 -7.41 -16.03 -8.48
C ILE A 32 -6.57 -17.22 -8.94
N LEU A 33 -6.52 -18.27 -8.11
CA LEU A 33 -5.78 -19.49 -8.41
C LEU A 33 -6.50 -20.35 -9.44
N GLN A 34 -5.80 -20.77 -10.48
CA GLN A 34 -6.32 -21.64 -11.53
C GLN A 34 -6.90 -22.94 -10.94
N GLN A 35 -8.12 -23.29 -11.36
CA GLN A 35 -8.80 -24.51 -10.96
C GLN A 35 -8.77 -25.54 -12.10
N SER A 36 -8.54 -26.81 -11.76
CA SER A 36 -8.59 -27.93 -12.71
C SER A 36 -9.87 -28.74 -12.51
N GLY A 37 -10.73 -28.76 -13.53
CA GLY A 37 -11.89 -29.68 -13.58
C GLY A 37 -13.06 -29.36 -12.62
N ASN A 38 -13.02 -28.25 -11.88
CA ASN A 38 -14.12 -27.84 -11.01
C ASN A 38 -14.84 -26.59 -11.58
N ALA A 39 -15.90 -26.82 -12.36
CA ALA A 39 -16.66 -25.75 -12.99
C ALA A 39 -17.30 -24.78 -11.98
N THR A 40 -17.82 -25.28 -10.85
CA THR A 40 -18.44 -24.46 -9.81
C THR A 40 -17.41 -23.54 -9.14
N ALA A 41 -16.20 -24.02 -8.87
CA ALA A 41 -15.13 -23.19 -8.32
C ALA A 41 -14.71 -22.08 -9.31
N ILE A 42 -14.64 -22.39 -10.61
CA ILE A 42 -14.33 -21.41 -11.66
C ILE A 42 -15.41 -20.33 -11.72
N GLU A 43 -16.69 -20.71 -11.68
CA GLU A 43 -17.80 -19.76 -11.68
C GLU A 43 -17.78 -18.86 -10.45
N ALA A 44 -17.58 -19.43 -9.25
CA ALA A 44 -17.51 -18.67 -8.01
C ALA A 44 -16.34 -17.66 -8.01
N GLN A 45 -15.18 -18.04 -8.56
CA GLN A 45 -14.03 -17.15 -8.69
C GLN A 45 -14.29 -15.98 -9.65
N ARG A 46 -15.00 -16.23 -10.76
CA ARG A 46 -15.43 -15.15 -11.68
C ARG A 46 -16.39 -14.21 -10.99
N HIS A 47 -17.39 -14.76 -10.31
CA HIS A 47 -18.34 -13.93 -9.57
C HIS A 47 -17.66 -13.10 -8.46
N LEU A 48 -16.66 -13.67 -7.77
CA LEU A 48 -15.85 -12.92 -6.82
C LEU A 48 -15.13 -11.74 -7.50
N ALA A 49 -14.52 -11.95 -8.67
CA ALA A 49 -13.87 -10.88 -9.41
C ALA A 49 -14.85 -9.77 -9.81
N ASP A 50 -16.06 -10.15 -10.25
CA ASP A 50 -17.13 -9.19 -10.57
C ASP A 50 -17.53 -8.36 -9.35
N VAL A 51 -17.77 -9.01 -8.20
CA VAL A 51 -18.13 -8.33 -6.95
C VAL A 51 -17.01 -7.41 -6.48
N LEU A 52 -15.75 -7.85 -6.55
CA LEU A 52 -14.61 -7.04 -6.14
C LEU A 52 -14.48 -5.75 -6.96
N MET A 53 -14.92 -5.76 -8.22
CA MET A 53 -14.85 -4.60 -9.13
C MET A 53 -16.19 -3.90 -9.32
N ASP A 54 -17.25 -4.31 -8.64
CA ASP A 54 -18.54 -3.63 -8.66
C ASP A 54 -18.39 -2.19 -8.08
N PRO A 55 -18.96 -1.15 -8.72
CA PRO A 55 -18.83 0.22 -8.25
C PRO A 55 -19.34 0.45 -6.82
N ASP A 56 -20.47 -0.17 -6.47
CA ASP A 56 -21.07 -0.01 -5.14
C ASP A 56 -20.29 -0.76 -4.07
N PHE A 57 -19.70 -1.91 -4.42
CA PHE A 57 -18.76 -2.61 -3.55
C PHE A 57 -17.48 -1.78 -3.36
N GLN A 58 -16.85 -1.31 -4.44
CA GLN A 58 -15.66 -0.46 -4.39
C GLN A 58 -15.89 0.79 -3.53
N ARG A 59 -17.04 1.46 -3.65
CA ARG A 59 -17.37 2.61 -2.80
C ARG A 59 -17.43 2.21 -1.31
N ARG A 60 -18.29 1.25 -0.97
CA ARG A 60 -18.56 0.88 0.43
C ARG A 60 -17.36 0.25 1.13
N PHE A 61 -16.67 -0.66 0.44
CA PHE A 61 -15.50 -1.33 0.98
C PHE A 61 -14.40 -0.33 1.30
N ASN A 62 -14.08 0.59 0.38
CA ASN A 62 -13.00 1.55 0.57
C ASN A 62 -13.34 2.62 1.62
N GLN A 63 -14.60 3.04 1.74
CA GLN A 63 -15.06 3.90 2.85
C GLN A 63 -14.80 3.25 4.22
N PHE A 64 -15.05 1.94 4.35
CA PHE A 64 -14.79 1.22 5.60
C PHE A 64 -13.29 0.97 5.83
N LYS A 65 -12.58 0.55 4.78
CA LYS A 65 -11.15 0.21 4.81
C LYS A 65 -10.26 1.44 5.05
N GLY A 66 -10.71 2.64 4.66
CA GLY A 66 -9.93 3.88 4.71
C GLY A 66 -8.96 4.03 3.52
N SER A 67 -9.21 3.32 2.42
CA SER A 67 -8.46 3.40 1.17
C SER A 67 -9.21 4.20 0.10
N ILE A 68 -8.54 4.51 -1.01
CA ILE A 68 -9.20 5.00 -2.22
C ILE A 68 -9.56 3.80 -3.12
N PRO A 69 -10.67 3.86 -3.89
CA PRO A 69 -11.02 2.79 -4.82
C PRO A 69 -9.94 2.54 -5.89
N ALA A 70 -9.79 1.28 -6.29
CA ALA A 70 -8.93 0.93 -7.43
C ALA A 70 -9.54 1.41 -8.76
N ARG A 71 -10.87 1.53 -8.80
CA ARG A 71 -11.62 2.13 -9.89
C ARG A 71 -11.49 3.65 -9.85
N THR A 72 -11.15 4.25 -11.00
CA THR A 72 -10.97 5.70 -11.14
C THR A 72 -12.27 6.45 -11.46
N ASP A 73 -13.38 5.74 -11.67
CA ASP A 73 -14.69 6.28 -12.01
C ASP A 73 -15.66 6.38 -10.81
N ILE A 74 -15.17 6.07 -9.60
CA ILE A 74 -15.97 6.18 -8.38
C ILE A 74 -16.05 7.63 -7.90
N ASP A 75 -17.25 8.09 -7.57
CA ASP A 75 -17.44 9.43 -7.01
C ASP A 75 -16.86 9.54 -5.59
N MET A 76 -15.75 10.28 -5.50
CA MET A 76 -15.05 10.55 -4.25
C MET A 76 -15.79 11.54 -3.33
N SER A 77 -16.83 12.24 -3.79
CA SER A 77 -17.57 13.22 -2.98
C SER A 77 -18.21 12.61 -1.73
N THR A 78 -18.51 11.30 -1.79
CA THR A 78 -19.11 10.51 -0.71
C THR A 78 -18.09 9.96 0.29
N PHE A 79 -16.80 10.16 0.06
CA PHE A 79 -15.73 9.73 0.95
C PHE A 79 -15.35 10.83 1.93
N ASP A 80 -14.65 10.45 3.01
CA ASP A 80 -14.15 11.43 3.96
C ASP A 80 -13.07 12.36 3.36
N VAL A 81 -12.76 13.42 4.09
CA VAL A 81 -11.80 14.45 3.67
C VAL A 81 -10.38 13.90 3.44
N CYS A 82 -10.01 12.80 4.09
CA CYS A 82 -8.69 12.19 3.94
C CYS A 82 -8.59 11.35 2.67
N ALA A 83 -9.59 10.53 2.39
CA ALA A 83 -9.69 9.77 1.14
C ALA A 83 -9.77 10.71 -0.07
N GLN A 84 -10.51 11.84 0.04
CA GLN A 84 -10.54 12.85 -1.01
C GLN A 84 -9.15 13.50 -1.25
N LYS A 85 -8.41 13.82 -0.18
CA LYS A 85 -7.03 14.32 -0.29
C LYS A 85 -6.11 13.28 -0.93
N ALA A 86 -6.20 12.02 -0.50
CA ALA A 86 -5.43 10.92 -1.05
C ALA A 86 -5.69 10.72 -2.54
N ALA A 87 -6.95 10.73 -2.99
CA ALA A 87 -7.29 10.58 -4.41
C ALA A 87 -6.76 11.73 -5.28
N LYS A 88 -6.80 12.97 -4.76
CA LYS A 88 -6.21 14.14 -5.44
C LYS A 88 -4.69 13.99 -5.55
N LEU A 89 -4.02 13.64 -4.46
CA LEU A 89 -2.57 13.45 -4.43
C LEU A 89 -2.13 12.29 -5.33
N PHE A 90 -2.86 11.17 -5.33
CA PHE A 90 -2.60 10.04 -6.23
C PHE A 90 -2.60 10.48 -7.69
N LYS A 91 -3.60 11.28 -8.09
CA LYS A 91 -3.72 11.80 -9.46
C LYS A 91 -2.58 12.78 -9.81
N SER A 92 -2.26 13.72 -8.92
CA SER A 92 -1.19 14.69 -9.19
C SER A 92 0.19 14.05 -9.18
N ALA A 93 0.46 13.13 -8.24
CA ALA A 93 1.71 12.39 -8.15
C ALA A 93 1.93 11.51 -9.39
N GLY A 94 0.87 10.86 -9.90
CA GLY A 94 0.94 10.09 -11.15
C GLY A 94 1.28 10.94 -12.38
N ALA A 95 0.84 12.20 -12.42
CA ALA A 95 1.20 13.13 -13.50
C ALA A 95 2.62 13.71 -13.37
N ALA A 96 3.22 13.65 -12.18
CA ALA A 96 4.51 14.25 -11.85
C ALA A 96 5.65 13.23 -11.66
N ASP A 97 5.44 11.95 -12.00
CA ASP A 97 6.39 10.85 -11.72
C ASP A 97 6.74 10.69 -10.22
N HIS A 98 5.80 11.05 -9.35
CA HIS A 98 5.93 10.97 -7.89
C HIS A 98 5.05 9.87 -7.27
N LEU A 99 4.43 9.04 -8.11
CA LEU A 99 3.65 7.88 -7.69
C LEU A 99 4.58 6.68 -7.53
N LEU A 100 5.01 6.39 -6.30
CA LEU A 100 6.05 5.41 -6.03
C LEU A 100 5.49 4.14 -5.36
N PRO A 101 5.96 2.95 -5.74
CA PRO A 101 5.56 1.73 -5.06
C PRO A 101 6.14 1.68 -3.64
N SER A 102 5.34 1.26 -2.67
CA SER A 102 5.83 1.05 -1.31
C SER A 102 6.73 -0.18 -1.19
N MET A 103 7.91 -0.02 -0.59
CA MET A 103 8.79 -1.14 -0.22
C MET A 103 8.18 -1.98 0.91
N THR A 104 7.65 -1.32 1.94
CA THR A 104 7.14 -1.99 3.15
C THR A 104 5.87 -2.81 2.88
N HIS A 105 5.08 -2.42 1.87
CA HIS A 105 3.88 -3.13 1.44
C HIS A 105 4.12 -4.05 0.24
N SER A 106 5.37 -4.48 0.01
CA SER A 106 5.74 -5.45 -1.05
C SER A 106 5.36 -5.02 -2.48
N MET A 107 5.33 -3.71 -2.75
CA MET A 107 5.08 -3.19 -4.10
C MET A 107 6.38 -2.94 -4.87
N ALA A 108 7.43 -2.46 -4.18
CA ALA A 108 8.68 -2.05 -4.83
C ALA A 108 9.72 -3.17 -4.95
N VAL A 109 9.64 -4.17 -4.07
CA VAL A 109 10.65 -5.23 -3.95
C VAL A 109 10.01 -6.56 -3.60
N ASP A 110 10.71 -7.65 -3.90
CA ASP A 110 10.33 -9.00 -3.49
C ASP A 110 10.40 -9.18 -1.96
N VAL A 111 9.78 -10.26 -1.48
CA VAL A 111 9.69 -10.56 -0.03
C VAL A 111 11.06 -10.72 0.61
N GLN A 112 12.02 -11.38 -0.05
CA GLN A 112 13.35 -11.62 0.54
C GLN A 112 14.11 -10.30 0.73
N THR A 113 14.06 -9.44 -0.28
CA THR A 113 14.61 -8.08 -0.19
C THR A 113 13.96 -7.29 0.95
N LYS A 114 12.62 -7.31 1.06
CA LYS A 114 11.89 -6.62 2.13
C LYS A 114 12.34 -7.09 3.52
N GLU A 115 12.43 -8.40 3.75
CA GLU A 115 12.82 -8.96 5.05
C GLU A 115 14.25 -8.53 5.45
N VAL A 116 15.16 -8.43 4.47
CA VAL A 116 16.51 -7.89 4.71
C VAL A 116 16.45 -6.45 5.21
N PHE A 117 15.67 -5.58 4.56
CA PHE A 117 15.46 -4.20 5.02
C PHE A 117 14.87 -4.16 6.43
N PHE A 118 13.82 -4.94 6.68
CA PHE A 118 13.13 -4.95 7.97
C PHE A 118 14.04 -5.40 9.10
N ARG A 119 14.84 -6.45 8.89
CA ARG A 119 15.81 -6.92 9.89
C ARG A 119 16.81 -5.83 10.26
N VAL A 120 17.50 -5.26 9.26
CA VAL A 120 18.57 -4.28 9.53
C VAL A 120 18.01 -3.00 10.16
N LEU A 121 16.83 -2.53 9.71
CA LEU A 121 16.17 -1.38 10.32
C LEU A 121 15.71 -1.69 11.75
N ASN A 122 15.13 -2.87 11.99
CA ASN A 122 14.75 -3.28 13.33
C ASN A 122 15.96 -3.29 14.27
N ASP A 123 17.09 -3.86 13.86
CA ASP A 123 18.31 -3.89 14.66
C ASP A 123 18.81 -2.47 14.94
N PHE A 124 18.83 -1.60 13.92
CA PHE A 124 19.24 -0.20 14.08
C PHE A 124 18.38 0.57 15.09
N PHE A 125 17.06 0.35 15.10
CA PHE A 125 16.16 1.02 16.05
C PHE A 125 16.11 0.34 17.42
N THR A 126 16.52 -0.93 17.52
CA THR A 126 16.52 -1.69 18.78
C THR A 126 17.82 -1.51 19.56
N TYR A 127 18.97 -1.47 18.88
CA TYR A 127 20.29 -1.41 19.51
C TYR A 127 20.88 0.00 19.42
N PRO A 128 20.93 0.77 20.52
CA PRO A 128 21.34 2.17 20.51
C PRO A 128 22.81 2.39 20.13
N ASP A 129 23.66 1.36 20.28
CA ASP A 129 25.08 1.42 19.93
C ASP A 129 25.35 1.21 18.43
N MET A 130 24.31 0.85 17.66
CA MET A 130 24.44 0.65 16.22
C MET A 130 24.45 2.00 15.49
N SER A 131 25.59 2.36 14.90
CA SER A 131 25.67 3.56 14.08
C SER A 131 24.96 3.40 12.73
N ALA A 132 24.50 4.52 12.16
CA ALA A 132 23.92 4.53 10.82
C ALA A 132 24.89 3.97 9.75
N LYS A 133 26.20 4.20 9.92
CA LYS A 133 27.23 3.65 9.02
C LYS A 133 27.29 2.12 9.09
N GLN A 134 27.16 1.55 10.28
CA GLN A 134 27.08 0.09 10.44
C GLN A 134 25.80 -0.46 9.82
N ALA A 135 24.66 0.20 9.99
CA ALA A 135 23.39 -0.20 9.36
C ALA A 135 23.47 -0.23 7.84
N VAL A 136 24.01 0.84 7.23
CA VAL A 136 24.20 0.89 5.77
C VAL A 136 25.14 -0.21 5.28
N ALA A 137 26.24 -0.46 5.99
CA ALA A 137 27.17 -1.54 5.63
C ALA A 137 26.50 -2.92 5.69
N GLN A 138 25.78 -3.21 6.78
CA GLN A 138 25.06 -4.48 6.94
C GLN A 138 23.96 -4.65 5.90
N LEU A 139 23.21 -3.59 5.60
CA LEU A 139 22.17 -3.60 4.57
C LEU A 139 22.78 -3.92 3.21
N ASN A 140 23.87 -3.26 2.83
CA ASN A 140 24.53 -3.50 1.54
C ASN A 140 25.01 -4.95 1.41
N THR A 141 25.69 -5.47 2.45
CA THR A 141 26.13 -6.87 2.47
C THR A 141 24.96 -7.84 2.35
N ALA A 142 23.88 -7.61 3.07
CA ALA A 142 22.71 -8.48 3.05
C ALA A 142 21.98 -8.42 1.70
N LEU A 143 21.90 -7.25 1.07
CA LEU A 143 21.29 -7.09 -0.26
C LEU A 143 22.09 -7.79 -1.35
N ILE A 144 23.43 -7.67 -1.33
CA ILE A 144 24.33 -8.42 -2.23
C ILE A 144 24.06 -9.92 -2.13
N ALA A 145 23.96 -10.46 -0.90
CA ALA A 145 23.73 -11.88 -0.68
C ALA A 145 22.38 -12.38 -1.23
N VAL A 146 21.31 -11.60 -1.12
CA VAL A 146 19.96 -12.03 -1.57
C VAL A 146 19.69 -11.72 -3.05
N LYS A 147 20.34 -10.71 -3.63
CA LYS A 147 20.15 -10.33 -5.03
C LYS A 147 21.22 -10.87 -5.98
N GLY A 148 22.31 -11.41 -5.46
CA GLY A 148 23.45 -11.86 -6.27
C GLY A 148 24.14 -10.71 -7.01
N LEU A 149 24.17 -9.52 -6.40
CA LEU A 149 24.83 -8.31 -6.92
C LEU A 149 26.33 -8.30 -6.63
#